data_AF-A0A7T6XSF4-F1
#
_entry.id   AF-A0A7T6XSF4-F1
#
_cell.length_a   1.000
_cell.length_b   1.000
_cell.length_c   1.000
_cell.angle_alpha   90.00
_cell.angle_beta   90.00
_cell.angle_gamma   90.00
#
_symmetry.space_group_name_H-M   'P 1'
#
loop_
_entity.id
_entity.type
_entity.pdbx_description
1 polymer ?
#
loop_
_entity_poly.entity_id
_entity_poly.type
_entity_poly.pdbx_seq_one_letter_code
_entity_poly.pdbx_strand_id
1 'polypeptide(L)'
;MIAATLMPFFIIMCELFNGILRPQSQMPAFWKYTMYYVTPFTYWIGEVLTSVLRGTPVVYSQSELAIFESPPNTTCSEYANAWLDAKAVGLGDDYLAGIGLDSSKIWPYLGIFLAFTVANYLLVYMRFVMTLFWQSM
;
A
#
# COMPACT_ATOMS: atom_id res chain seq x y z
N MET A 1 20.53 -9.10 -21.11
CA MET A 1 21.33 -8.27 -20.19
C MET A 1 20.70 -6.89 -19.95
N ILE A 2 20.24 -6.17 -20.98
CA ILE A 2 19.59 -4.84 -20.82
C ILE A 2 18.32 -4.87 -19.94
N ALA A 3 17.48 -5.91 -20.07
CA ALA A 3 16.26 -6.02 -19.25
C ALA A 3 16.56 -6.12 -17.74
N ALA A 4 17.63 -6.83 -17.37
CA ALA A 4 18.01 -7.03 -15.98
C ALA A 4 18.56 -5.75 -15.32
N THR A 5 19.13 -4.84 -16.11
CA THR A 5 19.66 -3.57 -15.58
C THR A 5 18.60 -2.48 -15.47
N LEU A 6 17.54 -2.53 -16.28
CA LEU A 6 16.45 -1.54 -16.25
C LEU A 6 15.37 -1.88 -15.20
N MET A 7 15.17 -3.17 -14.92
CA MET A 7 14.13 -3.64 -14.00
C MET A 7 14.19 -3.00 -12.59
N PRO A 8 15.36 -2.85 -11.94
CA PRO A 8 15.44 -2.21 -10.62
C PRO A 8 14.91 -0.77 -10.61
N PHE A 9 15.15 0.00 -11.67
CA PHE A 9 14.67 1.37 -11.79
C PHE A 9 13.13 1.43 -11.80
N PHE A 10 12.50 0.54 -12.58
CA PHE A 10 11.04 0.46 -12.64
C PHE A 10 10.42 0.00 -11.33
N ILE A 11 11.04 -0.96 -10.64
CA ILE A 11 10.58 -1.43 -9.32
C ILE A 11 10.64 -0.29 -8.31
N ILE A 12 11.76 0.42 -8.21
CA ILE A 12 11.90 1.54 -7.27
C ILE A 12 10.88 2.65 -7.56
N MET A 13 10.67 2.99 -8.83
CA MET A 13 9.63 3.97 -9.19
C MET A 13 8.23 3.50 -8.76
N CYS A 14 7.91 2.23 -8.97
CA CYS A 14 6.64 1.67 -8.51
C CYS A 14 6.49 1.73 -6.97
N GLU A 15 7.55 1.38 -6.22
CA GLU A 15 7.52 1.40 -4.75
C GLU A 15 7.34 2.81 -4.18
N LEU A 16 7.99 3.82 -4.77
CA LEU A 16 7.88 5.20 -4.28
C LEU A 16 6.48 5.80 -4.44
N PHE A 17 5.69 5.30 -5.40
CA PHE A 17 4.37 5.84 -5.75
C PHE A 17 3.21 4.85 -5.50
N ASN A 18 3.43 3.79 -4.73
CA ASN A 18 2.43 2.76 -4.41
C ASN A 18 1.31 3.23 -3.44
N GLY A 19 1.47 4.38 -2.78
CA GLY A 19 0.48 4.93 -1.84
C GLY A 19 0.69 4.60 -0.36
N ILE A 20 1.58 3.66 -0.03
CA ILE A 20 1.88 3.26 1.36
C ILE A 20 2.97 4.14 1.95
N LEU A 21 4.10 4.32 1.24
CA LEU A 21 5.20 5.16 1.72
C LEU A 21 4.82 6.64 1.76
N ARG A 22 4.03 7.08 0.79
CA ARG A 22 3.36 8.37 0.82
C ARG A 22 1.89 8.20 0.47
N PRO A 23 0.96 8.66 1.33
CA PRO A 23 -0.45 8.67 1.01
C PRO A 23 -0.70 9.40 -0.32
N GLN A 24 -1.66 8.92 -1.10
CA GLN A 24 -2.02 9.47 -2.41
C GLN A 24 -2.32 10.99 -2.36
N SER A 25 -2.80 11.49 -1.22
CA SER A 25 -3.09 12.93 -1.00
C SER A 25 -1.84 13.81 -0.96
N GLN A 26 -0.67 13.26 -0.61
CA GLN A 26 0.59 13.99 -0.46
C GLN A 26 1.50 13.89 -1.70
N MET A 27 1.05 13.17 -2.73
CA MET A 27 1.81 13.02 -3.97
C MET A 27 1.63 14.24 -4.90
N PRO A 28 2.66 14.62 -5.67
CA PRO A 28 2.50 15.59 -6.75
C PRO A 28 1.42 15.16 -7.74
N ALA A 29 0.65 16.12 -8.26
CA ALA A 29 -0.54 15.86 -9.08
C ALA A 29 -0.29 14.91 -10.26
N PHE A 30 0.84 15.07 -10.95
CA PHE A 30 1.20 14.21 -12.07
C PHE A 30 1.26 12.72 -11.67
N TRP A 31 2.00 12.39 -10.61
CA TRP A 31 2.20 11.00 -10.15
C TRP A 31 0.95 10.41 -9.50
N LYS A 32 0.15 11.25 -8.84
CA LYS A 32 -1.13 10.89 -8.23
C LYS A 32 -2.13 10.33 -9.23
N TYR A 33 -2.18 10.87 -10.45
CA TYR A 33 -3.15 10.47 -11.48
C TYR A 33 -2.59 9.48 -12.50
N THR A 34 -1.27 9.32 -12.56
CA THR A 34 -0.62 8.41 -13.51
C THR A 34 -0.09 7.18 -12.79
N MET A 35 1.07 7.32 -12.13
CA MET A 35 1.82 6.21 -11.54
C MET A 35 1.02 5.46 -10.49
N TYR A 36 0.29 6.15 -9.62
CA TYR A 36 -0.52 5.51 -8.58
C TYR A 36 -1.46 4.44 -9.13
N TYR A 37 -2.10 4.68 -10.28
CA TYR A 37 -3.05 3.75 -10.90
C TYR A 37 -2.41 2.75 -11.85
N VAL A 38 -1.25 3.08 -12.43
CA VAL A 38 -0.52 2.21 -13.36
C VAL A 38 0.30 1.15 -12.61
N THR A 39 0.76 1.48 -11.41
CA THR A 39 1.63 0.62 -10.63
C THR A 39 0.88 -0.59 -10.03
N PRO A 40 1.30 -1.83 -10.32
CA PRO A 40 0.64 -3.03 -9.78
C PRO A 40 0.82 -3.17 -8.26
N PHE A 41 1.88 -2.57 -7.70
CA PHE A 41 2.18 -2.58 -6.27
C PHE A 41 1.12 -1.87 -5.43
N THR A 42 0.45 -0.83 -5.97
CA THR A 42 -0.66 -0.16 -5.30
C THR A 42 -1.78 -1.14 -4.97
N TYR A 43 -2.13 -1.99 -5.94
CA TYR A 43 -3.22 -2.97 -5.79
C TYR A 43 -2.79 -4.16 -4.95
N TRP A 44 -1.56 -4.65 -5.14
CA TRP A 44 -1.03 -5.78 -4.36
C TRP A 44 -0.89 -5.43 -2.87
N ILE A 45 -0.17 -4.36 -2.54
CA ILE A 45 0.06 -3.99 -1.14
C ILE A 45 -1.24 -3.48 -0.50
N GLY A 46 -2.07 -2.75 -1.26
CA GLY A 46 -3.39 -2.33 -0.77
C GLY A 46 -4.28 -3.50 -0.37
N GLU A 47 -4.27 -4.59 -1.14
CA GLU A 47 -4.98 -5.83 -0.81
C GLU A 47 -4.40 -6.52 0.43
N VAL A 48 -3.07 -6.76 0.46
CA VAL A 48 -2.41 -7.40 1.60
C VAL A 48 -2.68 -6.65 2.90
N LEU A 49 -2.56 -5.32 2.86
CA LEU A 49 -2.73 -4.46 4.02
C LEU A 49 -4.17 -4.45 4.53
N THR A 50 -5.14 -4.36 3.63
CA THR A 50 -6.57 -4.43 3.99
C THR A 50 -6.98 -5.82 4.47
N SER A 51 -6.35 -6.89 3.98
CA SER A 51 -6.59 -8.26 4.43
C SER A 51 -6.04 -8.52 5.84
N VAL A 52 -4.84 -8.03 6.13
CA VAL A 52 -4.16 -8.25 7.43
C VAL A 52 -4.68 -7.34 8.54
N LEU A 53 -4.96 -6.08 8.24
CA LEU A 53 -5.35 -5.10 9.27
C LEU A 53 -6.85 -5.08 9.56
N ARG A 54 -7.68 -5.66 8.71
CA ARG A 54 -9.13 -5.65 8.89
C ARG A 54 -9.53 -6.32 10.21
N GLY A 55 -10.16 -5.55 11.09
CA GLY A 55 -10.65 -6.03 12.38
C GLY A 55 -9.56 -6.47 13.36
N THR A 56 -8.28 -6.17 13.09
CA THR A 56 -7.17 -6.51 13.98
C THR A 56 -7.05 -5.45 15.09
N PRO A 57 -7.18 -5.83 16.37
CA PRO A 57 -6.99 -4.87 17.48
C PRO A 57 -5.52 -4.51 17.65
N VAL A 58 -5.23 -3.23 17.85
CA VAL A 58 -3.88 -2.74 18.11
C VAL A 58 -3.58 -2.91 19.60
N VAL A 59 -2.69 -3.83 19.94
CA VAL A 59 -2.26 -4.05 21.32
C VAL A 59 -0.93 -3.33 21.54
N TYR A 60 -0.96 -2.26 22.34
CA TYR A 60 0.21 -1.47 22.65
C TYR A 60 1.06 -2.14 23.74
N SER A 61 2.37 -2.22 23.51
CA SER A 61 3.35 -2.54 24.57
C SER A 61 3.74 -1.28 25.35
N GLN A 62 4.23 -1.43 26.59
CA GLN A 62 4.66 -0.26 27.37
C GLN A 62 5.79 0.54 26.72
N SER A 63 6.63 -0.10 25.89
CA SER A 63 7.70 0.54 25.13
C SER A 63 7.23 1.38 23.94
N GLU A 64 6.00 1.15 23.44
CA GLU A 64 5.42 1.90 22.31
C GLU A 64 4.58 3.09 22.77
N LEU A 65 4.29 3.16 24.07
CA LEU A 65 3.57 4.27 24.66
C LEU A 65 4.50 5.48 24.78
N ALA A 66 4.09 6.60 24.19
CA ALA A 66 4.73 7.88 24.43
C ALA A 66 4.43 8.33 25.86
N ILE A 67 5.42 8.26 26.74
CA ILE A 67 5.32 8.77 28.11
C ILE A 67 5.62 10.26 28.05
N PHE A 68 4.64 11.08 28.44
CA PHE A 68 4.80 12.52 28.58
C PHE A 68 4.33 12.94 29.98
N GLU A 69 4.90 14.02 30.49
CA GLU A 69 4.44 14.66 31.71
C GLU A 69 3.46 15.80 31.36
N SER A 70 2.32 15.83 32.03
CA SER A 70 1.34 16.91 31.84
C SER A 70 1.89 18.23 32.39
N PRO A 71 1.64 19.38 31.72
CA PRO A 71 2.00 20.69 32.24
C PRO A 71 1.40 20.95 33.65
N PRO A 72 2.08 21.75 34.50
CA PRO A 72 1.54 22.10 35.81
C PRO A 72 0.17 22.77 35.67
N ASN A 73 -0.78 22.34 36.49
CA ASN A 73 -2.21 22.72 36.51
C ASN A 73 -3.13 22.05 35.46
N THR A 74 -2.70 21.00 34.77
CA THR A 74 -3.58 20.18 33.90
C THR A 74 -3.55 18.72 34.29
N THR A 75 -4.67 18.02 34.17
CA THR A 75 -4.69 16.55 34.36
C THR A 75 -4.18 15.84 33.10
N CYS A 76 -3.59 14.65 33.28
CA CYS A 76 -3.13 13.83 32.15
C CYS A 76 -4.27 13.59 31.14
N SER A 77 -5.49 13.30 31.60
CA SER A 77 -6.64 13.10 30.71
C SER A 77 -7.01 14.38 29.95
N GLU A 78 -7.07 15.55 30.59
CA GLU A 78 -7.43 16.80 29.89
C GLU A 78 -6.41 17.17 28.80
N TYR A 79 -5.12 16.94 29.05
CA TYR A 79 -4.08 17.20 28.06
C TYR A 79 -4.05 16.12 26.96
N ALA A 80 -4.23 14.84 27.33
CA ALA A 80 -4.16 13.71 26.41
C ALA A 80 -5.39 13.53 25.54
N ASN A 81 -6.59 13.92 26.00
CA ASN A 81 -7.85 13.64 25.31
C ASN A 81 -7.86 14.20 23.89
N ALA A 82 -7.39 15.44 23.70
CA ALA A 82 -7.30 16.04 22.37
C ALA A 82 -6.35 15.28 21.43
N TRP A 83 -5.29 14.66 21.98
CA TRP A 83 -4.37 13.83 21.20
C TRP A 83 -4.96 12.45 20.92
N LEU A 84 -5.61 11.83 21.91
CA LEU A 84 -6.27 10.53 21.78
C LEU A 84 -7.39 10.59 20.73
N ASP A 85 -8.22 11.62 20.75
CA ASP A 85 -9.29 11.80 19.76
C ASP A 85 -8.76 11.98 18.32
N ALA A 86 -7.57 12.56 18.17
CA ALA A 86 -6.99 12.86 16.86
C ALA A 86 -6.09 11.75 16.31
N LYS A 87 -5.49 10.91 17.16
CA LYS A 87 -4.39 10.01 16.81
C LYS A 87 -4.45 8.61 17.43
N ALA A 88 -5.37 8.33 18.35
CA ALA A 88 -5.52 6.96 18.84
C ALA A 88 -6.06 6.06 17.72
N VAL A 89 -5.32 4.98 17.45
CA VAL A 89 -5.68 3.98 16.43
C VAL A 89 -6.00 2.70 17.19
N GLY A 90 -7.26 2.52 17.59
CA GLY A 90 -7.67 1.37 18.39
C GLY A 90 -7.77 0.09 17.57
N LEU A 91 -8.11 0.24 16.28
CA LEU A 91 -8.30 -0.85 15.35
C LEU A 91 -7.43 -0.65 14.10
N GLY A 92 -6.98 -1.74 13.47
CA GLY A 92 -6.28 -1.67 12.19
C GLY A 92 -7.10 -0.94 11.10
N ASP A 93 -8.43 -0.94 11.21
CA ASP A 93 -9.32 -0.18 10.31
C ASP A 93 -9.11 1.35 10.41
N ASP A 94 -8.74 1.88 11.58
CA ASP A 94 -8.46 3.31 11.76
C ASP A 94 -7.19 3.72 10.98
N TYR A 95 -6.20 2.81 10.93
CA TYR A 95 -5.00 3.02 10.12
C TYR A 95 -5.32 2.95 8.63
N LEU A 96 -6.13 1.97 8.20
CA LEU A 96 -6.59 1.84 6.82
C LEU A 96 -7.35 3.09 6.36
N ALA A 97 -8.19 3.67 7.22
CA ALA A 97 -8.89 4.93 6.97
C ALA A 97 -7.91 6.11 6.78
N GLY A 98 -6.83 6.17 7.56
CA GLY A 98 -5.81 7.22 7.45
C GLY A 98 -5.08 7.26 6.09
N ILE A 99 -4.96 6.11 5.42
CA ILE A 99 -4.38 5.99 4.08
C ILE A 99 -5.43 5.97 2.95
N GLY A 100 -6.72 6.09 3.28
CA GLY A 100 -7.83 6.10 2.31
C GLY A 100 -8.20 4.73 1.72
N LEU A 101 -7.79 3.66 2.39
CA LEU A 101 -8.11 2.28 2.03
C LEU A 101 -9.33 1.84 2.84
N ASP A 102 -10.37 1.42 2.12
CA ASP A 102 -11.59 0.90 2.72
C ASP A 102 -11.61 -0.62 2.59
N SER A 103 -12.14 -1.31 3.60
CA SER A 103 -12.30 -2.77 3.62
C SER A 103 -13.09 -3.33 2.42
N SER A 104 -13.93 -2.52 1.77
CA SER A 104 -14.66 -2.90 0.56
C SER A 104 -13.78 -2.99 -0.69
N LYS A 105 -12.57 -2.40 -0.69
CA LYS A 105 -11.68 -2.36 -1.86
C LYS A 105 -10.77 -3.59 -2.01
N ILE A 106 -10.81 -4.52 -1.06
CA ILE A 106 -10.02 -5.78 -1.07
C ILE A 106 -10.19 -6.51 -2.41
N TRP A 107 -11.43 -6.88 -2.75
CA TRP A 107 -11.70 -7.72 -3.92
C TRP A 107 -11.43 -7.03 -5.27
N PRO A 108 -11.81 -5.74 -5.48
CA PRO A 108 -11.40 -5.02 -6.66
C PRO A 108 -9.88 -4.95 -6.85
N TYR A 109 -9.12 -4.72 -5.78
CA TYR A 109 -7.67 -4.57 -5.86
C TYR A 109 -7.01 -5.92 -6.17
N LEU A 110 -7.47 -6.99 -5.52
CA LEU A 110 -7.05 -8.35 -5.83
C LEU A 110 -7.31 -8.69 -7.32
N GLY A 111 -8.50 -8.36 -7.82
CA GLY A 111 -8.90 -8.61 -9.20
C GLY A 111 -8.00 -7.89 -10.21
N ILE A 112 -7.68 -6.63 -9.98
CA ILE A 112 -6.79 -5.84 -10.85
C ILE A 112 -5.38 -6.44 -10.87
N PHE A 113 -4.83 -6.79 -9.70
CA PHE A 113 -3.50 -7.39 -9.62
C PHE A 113 -3.43 -8.77 -10.27
N LEU A 114 -4.44 -9.61 -10.07
CA LEU A 114 -4.54 -10.91 -10.73
C LEU A 114 -4.67 -10.77 -12.24
N ALA A 115 -5.51 -9.85 -12.73
CA ALA A 115 -5.66 -9.57 -14.14
C ALA A 115 -4.33 -9.11 -14.78
N PHE A 116 -3.59 -8.22 -14.10
CA PHE A 116 -2.25 -7.81 -14.51
C PHE A 116 -1.30 -9.01 -14.60
N THR A 117 -1.28 -9.87 -13.58
CA THR A 117 -0.38 -11.03 -13.52
C THR A 117 -0.68 -12.02 -14.64
N VAL A 118 -1.95 -12.36 -14.84
CA VAL A 118 -2.40 -13.27 -15.91
C VAL A 118 -2.10 -12.69 -17.28
N ALA A 119 -2.37 -11.40 -17.51
CA ALA A 119 -2.06 -10.74 -18.78
C ALA A 119 -0.55 -10.79 -19.10
N ASN A 120 0.31 -10.53 -18.12
CA ASN A 120 1.77 -10.64 -18.30
C ASN A 120 2.19 -12.07 -18.61
N TYR A 121 1.63 -13.06 -17.90
CA TYR A 121 1.94 -14.47 -18.13
C TYR A 121 1.53 -14.93 -19.54
N LEU A 122 0.34 -14.51 -20.01
CA LEU A 122 -0.16 -14.79 -21.35
C LEU A 122 0.73 -14.17 -22.43
N LEU A 123 1.20 -12.93 -22.24
CA LEU A 123 2.11 -12.28 -23.19
C LEU A 123 3.44 -13.02 -23.31
N VAL A 124 4.00 -13.47 -22.19
CA VAL A 124 5.24 -14.27 -22.18
C VAL A 124 5.03 -15.62 -22.85
N TYR A 125 3.93 -16.30 -22.53
CA TYR A 125 3.59 -17.58 -23.14
C TYR A 125 3.40 -17.47 -24.65
N MET A 126 2.65 -16.47 -25.10
CA MET A 126 2.44 -16.21 -26.53
C MET A 126 3.77 -15.97 -27.26
N ARG A 127 4.67 -15.15 -26.68
CA ARG A 127 6.00 -14.90 -27.25
C ARG A 127 6.83 -16.18 -27.35
N PHE A 128 6.79 -17.01 -26.31
CA PHE A 128 7.51 -18.28 -26.29
C PHE A 128 6.99 -19.24 -27.38
N VAL A 129 5.68 -19.41 -27.51
CA VAL A 129 5.06 -20.26 -28.54
C VAL A 129 5.37 -19.76 -29.94
N MET A 130 5.28 -18.45 -30.20
CA MET A 130 5.64 -17.88 -31.50
C MET A 130 7.12 -18.09 -31.84
N THR A 131 8.01 -18.01 -30.85
CA THR A 131 9.45 -18.26 -31.06
C THR A 131 9.73 -19.73 -31.36
N LEU A 132 9.06 -20.65 -30.66
CA LEU A 132 9.15 -22.08 -30.95
C LEU A 132 8.62 -22.43 -32.35
N PHE A 133 7.49 -21.84 -32.74
CA PHE A 133 6.91 -22.04 -34.07
C PHE A 133 7.87 -21.56 -35.17
N TRP A 134 8.49 -20.40 -35.02
CA TRP A 134 9.48 -19.89 -35.97
C TRP A 134 10.75 -20.75 -36.07
N GLN A 135 11.17 -21.40 -34.99
CA GLN A 135 12.33 -22.31 -35.03
C GLN A 135 12.03 -23.66 -35.70
N SER A 136 10.75 -24.01 -35.85
CA SER A 136 10.31 -25.27 -36.49
C SER A 136 10.02 -25.16 -37.99
N MET A 137 10.12 -23.95 -38.57
CA MET A 137 10.02 -23.66 -40.01
C MET A 137 11.41 -23.34 -40.58
#